data_AF-A0A8J4FXA2-F1
#
_entry.id   AF-A0A8J4FXA2-F1
#
_cell.length_a   1.000
_cell.length_b   1.000
_cell.length_c   1.000
_cell.angle_alpha   90.00
_cell.angle_beta   90.00
_cell.angle_gamma   90.00
#
_symmetry.space_group_name_H-M   'P 1'
#
loop_
_entity.id
_entity.type
_entity.pdbx_description
1 polymer ?
#
loop_
_entity_poly.entity_id
_entity_poly.type
_entity_poly.pdbx_seq_one_letter_code
_entity_poly.pdbx_strand_id
1 'polypeptide(L)'
;MCGYGTVLAVLILGGEMERRSMFSVRWINYRTGEVRPLWKTPRKLVEWLVVFHPVGVAMTLFMAVATLLLTFFLSYQIYLLLIGRTQYEVFKWREFHHALLEMAEQQAEAEAEAEEKQAAEKQAAATASRPDVAVTAVRNSEGGSRREAHGGKDGCWRRLWGLLSCSGGQGGDGARSGQRRRVRLTKLVLPQNIYHRGFWANTWEVLLPEVYFQRARAAVVRGNAVGMAASLSGSCGSGTCSGGDFGGRESKPVRQGSEVKGTTMEKKKR
;
A
#
# COMPACT_ATOMS: atom_id res chain seq x y z
N MET A 1 -13.29 27.27 3.23
CA MET A 1 -14.72 27.64 3.22
C MET A 1 -15.61 26.62 3.93
N CYS A 2 -15.62 25.33 3.56
CA CYS A 2 -16.51 24.34 4.21
C CYS A 2 -16.29 24.19 5.72
N GLY A 3 -15.03 24.16 6.19
CA GLY A 3 -14.71 24.09 7.63
C GLY A 3 -15.33 25.24 8.44
N TYR A 4 -15.22 26.46 7.90
CA TYR A 4 -15.85 27.65 8.46
C TYR A 4 -17.38 27.51 8.50
N GLY A 5 -17.99 26.97 7.44
CA GLY A 5 -19.42 26.67 7.39
C GLY A 5 -19.88 25.71 8.48
N THR A 6 -19.13 24.63 8.73
CA THR A 6 -19.44 23.68 9.82
C THR A 6 -19.35 24.35 11.19
N VAL A 7 -18.29 25.13 11.45
CA VAL A 7 -18.14 25.87 12.72
C VAL A 7 -19.29 26.85 12.91
N LEU A 8 -19.63 27.62 11.88
CA LEU A 8 -20.69 28.62 11.94
C LEU A 8 -22.07 27.97 12.13
N ALA A 9 -22.32 26.83 11.47
CA ALA A 9 -23.55 26.08 11.63
C ALA A 9 -23.69 25.48 13.04
N VAL A 10 -22.60 24.99 13.64
CA VAL A 10 -22.58 24.55 15.05
C VAL A 10 -22.82 25.72 16.01
N LEU A 11 -22.24 26.89 15.75
CA LEU A 11 -22.46 28.09 16.56
C LEU A 11 -23.91 28.58 16.50
N ILE A 12 -24.52 28.62 15.30
CA ILE A 12 -25.94 28.98 15.14
C ILE A 12 -26.83 27.99 15.90
N LEU A 13 -26.57 26.69 15.75
CA LEU A 13 -27.35 25.66 16.43
C LEU A 13 -27.18 25.74 17.96
N GLY A 14 -25.97 26.01 18.44
CA GLY A 14 -25.68 26.24 19.85
C GLY A 14 -26.40 27.48 20.40
N GLY A 15 -26.42 28.58 19.66
CA GLY A 15 -27.14 29.80 20.05
C GLY A 15 -28.66 29.59 20.14
N GLU A 16 -29.24 28.82 19.23
CA GLU A 16 -30.66 28.45 19.29
C GLU A 16 -30.97 27.54 20.50
N MET A 17 -30.05 26.63 20.86
CA MET A 17 -30.18 25.83 22.08
C MET A 17 -30.13 26.69 23.35
N GLU A 18 -29.26 27.70 23.38
CA GLU A 18 -29.13 28.62 24.50
C GLU A 18 -30.39 29.49 24.66
N ARG A 19 -30.94 30.03 23.56
CA ARG A 19 -32.20 30.80 23.57
C ARG A 19 -33.38 30.04 24.15
N ARG A 20 -33.44 28.72 23.93
CA ARG A 20 -34.48 27.84 24.48
C ARG A 20 -34.18 27.35 25.90
N SER A 21 -33.11 27.84 26.52
CA SER A 21 -32.66 27.45 27.86
C SER A 21 -32.49 25.92 27.98
N MET A 22 -32.07 25.25 26.91
CA MET A 22 -31.93 23.79 26.88
C MET A 22 -30.94 23.27 27.91
N PHE A 23 -29.94 24.08 28.26
CA PHE A 23 -28.94 23.75 29.26
C PHE A 23 -29.49 23.75 30.70
N SER A 24 -30.59 24.47 30.96
CA SER A 24 -31.25 24.47 32.27
C SER A 24 -32.38 23.44 32.39
N VAL A 25 -32.77 22.79 31.29
CA VAL A 25 -33.79 21.73 31.32
C VAL A 25 -33.24 20.51 32.06
N ARG A 26 -33.93 20.15 33.15
CA ARG A 26 -33.65 18.99 33.98
C ARG A 26 -34.54 17.84 33.54
N TRP A 27 -33.92 16.72 33.16
CA TRP A 27 -34.63 15.49 32.81
C TRP A 27 -34.74 14.58 34.03
N ILE A 28 -35.92 14.04 34.28
CA ILE A 28 -36.17 13.09 35.38
C ILE A 28 -36.16 11.68 34.79
N ASN A 29 -35.25 10.83 35.27
CA ASN A 29 -35.29 9.43 34.91
C ASN A 29 -36.36 8.71 35.75
N TYR A 30 -37.51 8.38 35.16
CA TYR A 30 -38.61 7.71 35.85
C TYR A 30 -38.22 6.36 36.49
N ARG A 31 -37.17 5.68 36.02
CA ARG A 31 -36.70 4.42 36.62
C ARG A 31 -35.85 4.62 37.88
N THR A 32 -35.05 5.68 37.95
CA THR A 32 -34.09 5.91 39.05
C THR A 32 -34.46 7.08 39.95
N GLY A 33 -35.43 7.91 39.57
CA GLY A 33 -35.80 9.14 40.27
C GLY A 33 -34.74 10.25 40.21
N GLU A 34 -33.59 10.00 39.57
CA GLU A 34 -32.51 10.98 39.49
C GLU A 34 -32.84 12.10 38.50
N VAL A 35 -32.58 13.32 38.94
CA VAL A 35 -32.67 14.52 38.11
C VAL A 35 -31.29 14.79 37.52
N ARG A 36 -31.16 14.60 36.20
CA ARG A 36 -29.91 14.89 35.49
C ARG A 36 -30.14 15.98 34.43
N PRO A 37 -29.19 16.91 34.26
CA PRO A 37 -29.32 17.91 33.21
C PRO A 37 -29.22 17.25 31.83
N LEU A 38 -29.99 17.75 30.86
CA LEU A 38 -30.14 17.11 29.56
C LEU A 38 -28.82 16.98 28.78
N TRP A 39 -27.89 17.92 28.97
CA TRP A 39 -26.56 17.90 28.33
C TRP A 39 -25.68 16.71 28.74
N LYS A 40 -25.91 16.10 29.91
CA LYS A 40 -25.21 14.87 30.33
C LYS A 40 -25.68 13.63 29.56
N THR A 41 -26.77 13.73 28.80
CA THR A 41 -27.38 12.62 28.07
C THR A 41 -27.43 12.93 26.56
N PRO A 42 -26.31 12.79 25.83
CA PRO A 42 -26.20 13.26 24.44
C PRO A 42 -27.23 12.60 23.51
N ARG A 43 -27.63 11.34 23.76
CA ARG A 43 -28.66 10.66 22.97
C ARG A 43 -30.01 11.39 23.00
N LYS A 44 -30.43 11.86 24.18
CA LYS A 44 -31.69 12.59 24.37
C LYS A 44 -31.59 14.01 23.84
N LEU A 45 -30.42 14.62 23.95
CA LEU A 45 -30.13 15.90 23.32
C LEU A 45 -30.28 15.84 21.79
N VAL A 46 -29.70 14.82 21.15
CA VAL A 46 -29.78 14.63 19.69
C VAL A 46 -31.21 14.31 19.25
N GLU A 47 -31.93 13.43 19.98
CA GLU A 47 -33.33 13.13 19.69
C GLU A 47 -34.18 14.40 19.69
N TRP A 48 -34.04 15.23 20.72
CA TRP A 48 -34.72 16.53 20.80
C TRP A 48 -34.31 17.45 19.64
N LEU A 49 -33.02 17.54 19.34
CA LEU A 49 -32.48 18.42 18.30
C LEU A 49 -33.03 18.05 16.91
N VAL A 50 -33.17 16.76 16.62
CA VAL A 50 -33.75 16.25 15.38
C VAL A 50 -35.25 16.55 15.30
N VAL A 51 -35.98 16.43 16.41
CA VAL A 51 -37.43 16.69 16.44
C VAL A 51 -37.74 18.18 16.25
N PHE A 52 -36.98 19.08 16.87
CA PHE A 52 -37.27 20.51 16.84
C PHE A 52 -36.63 21.27 15.66
N HIS A 53 -35.47 20.83 15.17
CA HIS A 53 -34.72 21.52 14.12
C HIS A 53 -34.20 20.57 13.03
N PRO A 54 -35.07 19.79 12.37
CA PRO A 54 -34.64 18.76 11.43
C PRO A 54 -33.80 19.33 10.27
N VAL A 55 -34.16 20.51 9.75
CA VAL A 55 -33.42 21.17 8.66
C VAL A 55 -32.03 21.63 9.10
N GLY A 56 -31.91 22.22 10.30
CA GLY A 56 -30.63 22.66 10.85
C GLY A 56 -29.69 21.50 11.12
N VAL A 57 -30.22 20.39 11.67
CA VAL A 57 -29.45 19.16 11.88
C VAL A 57 -29.02 18.54 10.55
N ALA A 58 -29.91 18.48 9.55
CA ALA A 58 -29.57 17.95 8.23
C ALA A 58 -28.44 18.75 7.55
N MET A 59 -28.52 20.09 7.60
CA MET A 59 -27.51 20.96 7.01
C MET A 59 -26.17 20.88 7.74
N THR A 60 -26.17 20.87 9.08
CA THR A 60 -24.94 20.71 9.88
C THR A 60 -24.29 19.35 9.62
N LEU A 61 -25.07 18.26 9.59
CA LEU A 61 -24.58 16.92 9.27
C LEU A 61 -23.98 16.88 7.86
N PHE A 62 -24.69 17.42 6.86
CA PHE A 62 -24.20 17.46 5.48
C PHE A 62 -22.87 18.21 5.36
N MET A 63 -22.77 19.40 5.97
CA MET A 63 -21.54 20.18 5.98
C MET A 63 -20.41 19.47 6.75
N ALA A 64 -20.72 18.81 7.86
CA ALA A 64 -19.75 18.01 8.61
C ALA A 64 -19.19 16.85 7.77
N VAL A 65 -20.05 16.11 7.05
CA VAL A 65 -19.60 15.04 6.16
C VAL A 65 -18.78 15.59 5.00
N ALA A 66 -19.23 16.67 4.36
CA ALA A 66 -18.50 17.31 3.26
C ALA A 66 -17.11 17.81 3.71
N THR A 67 -17.02 18.42 4.89
CA THR A 67 -15.74 18.87 5.45
C THR A 67 -14.81 17.72 5.80
N LEU A 68 -15.35 16.63 6.35
CA LEU A 68 -14.58 15.43 6.64
C LEU A 68 -14.02 14.80 5.36
N LEU A 69 -14.82 14.67 4.30
CA LEU A 69 -14.38 14.15 3.00
C LEU A 69 -13.27 15.03 2.38
N LEU A 70 -13.45 16.36 2.40
CA LEU A 70 -12.44 17.30 1.92
C LEU A 70 -11.15 17.24 2.75
N THR A 71 -11.26 17.05 4.08
CA THR A 71 -10.11 16.93 4.96
C THR A 71 -9.34 15.64 4.71
N PHE A 72 -10.03 14.51 4.50
CA PHE A 72 -9.39 13.25 4.11
C PHE A 72 -8.71 13.35 2.75
N PHE A 73 -9.38 13.96 1.77
CA PHE A 73 -8.78 14.17 0.46
C PHE A 73 -7.54 15.08 0.56
N LEU A 74 -7.65 16.21 1.25
CA LEU A 74 -6.54 17.16 1.41
C LEU A 74 -5.37 16.55 2.19
N SER A 75 -5.64 15.87 3.29
CA SER A 75 -4.59 15.18 4.08
C SER A 75 -3.91 14.09 3.26
N TYR A 76 -4.63 13.37 2.42
CA TYR A 76 -4.04 12.42 1.48
C TYR A 76 -3.13 13.12 0.45
N GLN A 77 -3.54 14.25 -0.11
CA GLN A 77 -2.67 15.03 -1.00
C GLN A 77 -1.43 15.57 -0.30
N ILE A 78 -1.57 16.07 0.94
CA ILE A 78 -0.43 16.55 1.75
C ILE A 78 0.52 15.38 2.05
N TYR A 79 -0.01 14.20 2.38
CA TYR A 79 0.79 13.00 2.60
C TYR A 79 1.60 12.60 1.35
N LEU A 80 0.98 12.65 0.16
CA LEU A 80 1.67 12.40 -1.10
C LEU A 80 2.76 13.44 -1.38
N LEU A 81 2.49 14.71 -1.11
CA LEU A 81 3.46 15.79 -1.24
C LEU A 81 4.63 15.63 -0.26
N LEU A 82 4.37 15.19 0.98
CA LEU A 82 5.39 14.92 2.00
C LEU A 82 6.35 13.80 1.58
N ILE A 83 5.82 12.75 0.95
CA ILE A 83 6.64 11.64 0.43
C ILE A 83 7.32 12.02 -0.89
N GLY A 84 6.91 13.13 -1.52
CA GLY A 84 7.38 13.52 -2.83
C GLY A 84 7.03 12.46 -3.86
N ARG A 85 5.77 11.99 -3.86
CA ARG A 85 5.26 11.05 -4.85
C ARG A 85 3.98 11.57 -5.46
N THR A 86 3.88 11.47 -6.77
CA THR A 86 2.63 11.75 -7.48
C THR A 86 1.63 10.61 -7.25
N GLN A 87 0.32 10.89 -7.41
CA GLN A 87 -0.71 9.83 -7.36
C GLN A 87 -0.41 8.71 -8.35
N TYR A 88 0.06 9.07 -9.56
CA TYR A 88 0.43 8.13 -10.61
C TYR A 88 1.53 7.15 -10.17
N GLU A 89 2.57 7.66 -9.49
CA GLU A 89 3.65 6.82 -8.98
C GLU A 89 3.15 5.83 -7.93
N VAL A 90 2.28 6.24 -7.01
CA VAL A 90 1.76 5.32 -5.98
C VAL A 90 0.99 4.16 -6.60
N PHE A 91 0.18 4.41 -7.63
CA PHE A 91 -0.50 3.34 -8.37
C PHE A 91 0.51 2.40 -9.05
N LYS A 92 1.52 2.95 -9.72
CA LYS A 92 2.55 2.16 -10.38
C LYS A 92 3.37 1.31 -9.40
N TRP A 93 3.72 1.86 -8.24
CA TRP A 93 4.43 1.12 -7.19
C TRP A 93 3.59 -0.02 -6.62
N ARG A 94 2.28 0.17 -6.48
CA ARG A 94 1.37 -0.89 -6.02
C ARG A 94 1.29 -2.03 -7.03
N GLU A 95 1.15 -1.71 -8.31
CA GLU A 95 1.11 -2.70 -9.38
C GLU A 95 2.44 -3.44 -9.53
N PHE A 96 3.56 -2.73 -9.44
CA PHE A 96 4.89 -3.33 -9.41
C PHE A 96 5.07 -4.26 -8.20
N HIS A 97 4.54 -3.90 -7.02
CA HIS A 97 4.60 -4.76 -5.84
C HIS A 97 3.81 -6.05 -6.03
N HIS A 98 2.62 -5.97 -6.66
CA HIS A 98 1.84 -7.15 -7.03
C HIS A 98 2.58 -8.04 -8.03
N ALA A 99 3.17 -7.47 -9.07
CA ALA A 99 3.95 -8.24 -10.05
C ALA A 99 5.16 -8.94 -9.40
N LEU A 100 5.85 -8.28 -8.46
CA LEU A 100 6.95 -8.89 -7.72
C LEU A 100 6.49 -10.03 -6.80
N LEU A 101 5.32 -9.89 -6.18
CA LEU A 101 4.71 -10.97 -5.38
C LEU A 101 4.37 -12.18 -6.26
N GLU A 102 3.76 -11.96 -7.42
CA GLU A 102 3.43 -13.02 -8.38
C GLU A 102 4.69 -13.75 -8.89
N MET A 103 5.77 -13.02 -9.22
CA MET A 103 7.04 -13.64 -9.62
C MET A 103 7.67 -14.46 -8.49
N ALA A 104 7.58 -13.98 -7.24
CA ALA A 104 8.10 -14.70 -6.08
C ALA A 104 7.30 -15.98 -5.79
N GLU A 105 5.98 -15.95 -5.98
CA GLU A 105 5.12 -17.13 -5.87
C GLU A 105 5.46 -18.17 -6.95
N GLN A 106 5.59 -17.74 -8.22
CA GLN A 106 5.97 -18.62 -9.33
C GLN A 106 7.36 -19.25 -9.13
N GLN A 107 8.33 -18.50 -8.60
CA GLN A 107 9.65 -19.05 -8.28
C GLN A 107 9.57 -20.08 -7.16
N ALA A 108 8.79 -19.82 -6.10
CA ALA A 108 8.61 -20.76 -5.00
C ALA A 108 7.91 -22.05 -5.44
N GLU A 109 6.97 -21.96 -6.39
CA GLU A 109 6.33 -23.11 -7.03
C GLU A 109 7.32 -23.91 -7.88
N ALA A 110 8.11 -23.24 -8.72
CA ALA A 110 9.14 -23.89 -9.55
C ALA A 110 10.22 -24.59 -8.70
N GLU A 111 10.64 -23.98 -7.58
CA GLU A 111 11.56 -24.60 -6.62
C GLU A 111 10.94 -25.82 -5.95
N ALA A 112 9.66 -25.76 -5.55
CA ALA A 112 8.96 -26.90 -4.98
C ALA A 112 8.83 -28.07 -5.98
N GLU A 113 8.51 -27.78 -7.25
CA GLU A 113 8.48 -28.79 -8.31
C GLU A 113 9.86 -29.40 -8.57
N ALA A 114 10.93 -28.60 -8.50
CA ALA A 114 12.30 -29.10 -8.65
C ALA A 114 12.70 -30.01 -7.48
N GLU A 115 12.34 -29.65 -6.24
CA GLU A 115 12.56 -30.48 -5.05
C GLU A 115 11.80 -31.82 -5.14
N GLU A 116 10.55 -31.81 -5.61
CA GLU A 116 9.75 -33.03 -5.80
C GLU A 116 10.36 -33.95 -6.86
N LYS A 117 10.79 -33.41 -8.00
CA LYS A 117 11.47 -34.19 -9.05
C LYS A 117 12.77 -34.80 -8.55
N GLN A 118 13.58 -34.05 -7.79
CA GLN A 118 14.80 -34.57 -7.18
C GLN A 118 14.52 -35.66 -6.13
N ALA A 119 13.44 -35.53 -5.35
CA ALA A 119 13.03 -36.55 -4.40
C ALA A 119 12.56 -37.84 -5.11
N ALA A 120 11.78 -37.71 -6.19
CA ALA A 120 11.31 -38.83 -6.99
C ALA A 120 12.48 -39.59 -7.66
N GLU A 121 13.47 -38.88 -8.21
CA GLU A 121 14.66 -39.49 -8.82
C GLU A 121 15.49 -40.28 -7.80
N LYS A 122 15.68 -39.72 -6.59
CA LYS A 122 16.36 -40.43 -5.49
C LYS A 122 15.62 -41.71 -5.07
N GLN A 123 14.29 -41.68 -5.03
CA GLN A 123 13.48 -42.86 -4.74
C GLN A 123 13.58 -43.93 -5.84
N ALA A 124 13.59 -43.51 -7.11
CA ALA A 124 13.78 -44.42 -8.24
C ALA A 124 15.17 -45.10 -8.19
N ALA A 125 16.23 -44.33 -7.94
CA ALA A 125 17.58 -44.85 -7.79
C ALA A 125 17.71 -45.83 -6.60
N ALA A 126 17.10 -45.52 -5.46
CA ALA A 126 17.12 -46.41 -4.28
C ALA A 126 16.35 -47.72 -4.50
N THR A 127 15.31 -47.70 -5.35
CA THR A 127 14.53 -48.90 -5.70
C THR A 127 15.32 -49.80 -6.66
N ALA A 128 16.10 -49.22 -7.58
CA ALA A 128 16.93 -49.95 -8.55
C ALA A 128 18.13 -50.67 -7.90
N SER A 129 18.64 -50.19 -6.76
CA SER A 129 19.78 -50.78 -6.07
C SER A 129 19.41 -51.87 -5.05
N ARG A 130 18.15 -52.34 -5.00
CA ARG A 130 17.73 -53.39 -4.07
C ARG A 130 17.80 -54.76 -4.77
N PRO A 131 18.89 -55.54 -4.58
CA PRO A 131 18.97 -56.89 -5.14
C PRO A 131 17.90 -57.80 -4.52
N ASP A 132 17.38 -58.71 -5.33
CA ASP A 132 16.35 -59.69 -5.01
C ASP A 132 16.60 -60.41 -3.67
N VAL A 133 15.92 -59.96 -2.61
CA VAL A 133 15.72 -60.80 -1.42
C VAL A 133 14.26 -61.22 -1.44
N ALA A 134 14.10 -62.49 -1.80
CA ALA A 134 12.85 -63.18 -1.99
C ALA A 134 11.83 -62.92 -0.88
N VAL A 135 10.62 -62.62 -1.35
CA VAL A 135 9.38 -62.55 -0.59
C VAL A 135 9.05 -63.93 -0.01
N THR A 136 9.24 -64.13 1.30
CA THR A 136 8.38 -65.04 2.06
C THR A 136 7.24 -64.22 2.66
N ALA A 137 6.07 -64.37 2.03
CA ALA A 137 4.81 -63.85 2.52
C ALA A 137 4.46 -64.51 3.87
N VAL A 138 4.45 -63.72 4.95
CA VAL A 138 3.70 -64.04 6.17
C VAL A 138 2.60 -63.01 6.30
N ARG A 139 1.45 -63.40 5.76
CA ARG A 139 0.13 -62.83 6.04
C ARG A 139 -0.16 -63.12 7.52
N ASN A 140 -0.10 -62.11 8.37
CA ASN A 140 -0.71 -62.20 9.70
C ASN A 140 -1.73 -61.08 9.89
N SER A 141 -2.92 -61.58 10.20
CA SER A 141 -4.18 -60.90 10.45
C SER A 141 -4.20 -60.39 11.89
N GLU A 142 -5.18 -59.52 12.16
CA GLU A 142 -5.77 -59.21 13.47
C GLU A 142 -5.05 -58.23 14.40
N GLY A 143 -5.83 -57.28 14.93
CA GLY A 143 -5.45 -56.48 16.10
C GLY A 143 -5.97 -55.05 16.04
N GLY A 144 -7.26 -54.85 16.32
CA GLY A 144 -7.89 -53.54 16.30
C GLY A 144 -7.47 -52.58 17.41
N SER A 145 -7.95 -51.35 17.34
CA SER A 145 -8.47 -50.65 18.53
C SER A 145 -9.25 -49.42 18.10
N ARG A 146 -10.57 -49.53 18.25
CA ARG A 146 -11.53 -48.44 18.33
C ARG A 146 -11.19 -47.64 19.58
N ARG A 147 -10.68 -46.41 19.44
CA ARG A 147 -10.67 -45.43 20.53
C ARG A 147 -11.62 -44.30 20.20
N GLU A 148 -12.78 -44.41 20.82
CA GLU A 148 -13.65 -43.28 21.15
C GLU A 148 -12.84 -42.30 22.01
N ALA A 149 -12.78 -41.03 21.59
CA ALA A 149 -12.33 -39.95 22.44
C ALA A 149 -13.50 -38.98 22.62
N HIS A 150 -14.00 -39.05 23.85
CA HIS A 150 -14.98 -38.21 24.51
C HIS A 150 -14.81 -36.71 24.26
N GLY A 151 -15.94 -36.03 24.30
CA GLY A 151 -16.06 -34.58 24.16
C GLY A 151 -15.48 -33.80 25.34
N GLY A 152 -14.85 -32.69 24.99
CA GLY A 152 -14.63 -31.54 25.87
C GLY A 152 -15.60 -30.43 25.51
N LYS A 153 -16.71 -30.34 26.24
CA LYS A 153 -17.47 -29.10 26.39
C LYS A 153 -16.66 -28.23 27.34
N ASP A 154 -15.93 -27.22 26.84
CA ASP A 154 -15.48 -26.05 27.61
C ASP A 154 -14.85 -25.01 26.66
N GLY A 155 -15.58 -23.93 26.39
CA GLY A 155 -15.07 -22.84 25.55
C GLY A 155 -16.12 -21.91 24.92
N CYS A 156 -17.27 -21.72 25.57
CA CYS A 156 -18.43 -21.00 25.07
C CYS A 156 -18.23 -19.47 24.89
N TRP A 157 -17.17 -18.85 25.43
CA TRP A 157 -17.11 -17.38 25.52
C TRP A 157 -16.25 -16.66 24.46
N ARG A 158 -15.49 -17.37 23.60
CA ARG A 158 -14.70 -16.70 22.54
C ARG A 158 -15.45 -16.47 21.22
N ARG A 159 -16.67 -17.00 21.06
CA ARG A 159 -17.49 -16.80 19.83
C ARG A 159 -18.30 -15.49 19.81
N LEU A 160 -18.39 -14.75 20.91
CA LEU A 160 -19.22 -13.53 20.94
C LEU A 160 -18.56 -12.31 20.26
N TRP A 161 -17.25 -12.31 20.03
CA TRP A 161 -16.55 -11.23 19.30
C TRP A 161 -16.38 -11.49 17.80
N GLY A 162 -16.83 -12.65 17.29
CA GLY A 162 -16.75 -13.00 15.86
C GLY A 162 -17.97 -12.59 15.03
N LEU A 163 -19.01 -12.02 15.64
CA LEU A 163 -20.30 -11.75 14.99
C LEU A 163 -20.47 -10.33 14.44
N LEU A 164 -19.41 -9.51 14.40
CA LEU A 164 -19.42 -8.21 13.70
C LEU A 164 -18.55 -8.16 12.43
N SER A 165 -18.07 -9.30 11.93
CA SER A 165 -17.52 -9.39 10.57
C SER A 165 -18.38 -10.30 9.71
N CYS A 166 -19.11 -9.66 8.82
CA CYS A 166 -20.09 -10.23 7.92
C CYS A 166 -19.56 -11.36 7.02
N SER A 167 -20.41 -12.36 6.82
CA SER A 167 -20.78 -12.93 5.51
C SER A 167 -19.65 -13.42 4.59
N GLY A 168 -19.31 -14.70 4.69
CA GLY A 168 -18.60 -15.42 3.64
C GLY A 168 -18.64 -16.94 3.85
N GLY A 169 -19.39 -17.62 2.99
CA GLY A 169 -19.32 -19.05 2.62
C GLY A 169 -18.71 -20.06 3.60
N GLN A 170 -19.57 -20.88 4.20
CA GLN A 170 -19.22 -22.09 4.94
C GLN A 170 -18.86 -23.19 3.93
N GLY A 171 -17.58 -23.28 3.56
CA GLY A 171 -16.99 -24.33 2.73
C GLY A 171 -16.11 -25.24 3.59
N GLY A 172 -16.20 -26.55 3.34
CA GLY A 172 -15.75 -27.63 4.22
C GLY A 172 -14.30 -27.60 4.71
N ASP A 173 -14.15 -28.08 5.95
CA ASP A 173 -12.91 -28.35 6.65
C ASP A 173 -12.11 -29.49 5.99
N GLY A 174 -11.36 -29.16 4.94
CA GLY A 174 -10.22 -29.95 4.48
C GLY A 174 -8.97 -29.46 5.18
N ALA A 175 -8.59 -30.09 6.29
CA ALA A 175 -7.37 -29.81 7.03
C ALA A 175 -6.11 -30.17 6.22
N ARG A 176 -5.75 -29.33 5.25
CA ARG A 176 -4.37 -29.23 4.75
C ARG A 176 -3.62 -28.36 5.75
N SER A 177 -2.77 -28.98 6.54
CA SER A 177 -1.71 -28.31 7.30
C SER A 177 -0.73 -27.65 6.32
N GLY A 178 -1.16 -26.54 5.73
CA GLY A 178 -0.35 -25.67 4.91
C GLY A 178 0.67 -24.98 5.82
N GLN A 179 1.83 -25.61 5.95
CA GLN A 179 3.02 -25.01 6.51
C GLN A 179 3.30 -23.75 5.70
N ARG A 180 2.84 -22.60 6.21
CA ARG A 180 3.07 -21.27 5.61
C ARG A 180 4.58 -21.10 5.46
N ARG A 181 5.11 -21.42 4.27
CA ARG A 181 6.49 -21.17 3.88
C ARG A 181 6.71 -19.68 4.10
N ARG A 182 7.57 -19.34 5.07
CA ARG A 182 8.04 -17.96 5.25
C ARG A 182 8.86 -17.62 4.02
N VAL A 183 8.23 -16.97 3.05
CA VAL A 183 8.90 -16.42 1.88
C VAL A 183 9.98 -15.46 2.40
N ARG A 184 11.24 -15.76 2.10
CA ARG A 184 12.37 -14.91 2.48
C ARG A 184 12.26 -13.64 1.64
N LEU A 185 11.91 -12.52 2.27
CA LEU A 185 11.90 -11.21 1.61
C LEU A 185 13.31 -10.90 1.10
N THR A 186 13.51 -11.02 -0.21
CA THR A 186 14.68 -10.48 -0.89
C THR A 186 14.63 -8.96 -0.80
N LYS A 187 15.74 -8.36 -0.35
CA LYS A 187 15.86 -6.91 -0.15
C LYS A 187 15.89 -6.21 -1.51
N LEU A 188 14.73 -5.76 -1.97
CA LEU A 188 14.60 -4.95 -3.18
C LEU A 188 15.28 -3.59 -2.96
N VAL A 189 16.30 -3.29 -3.77
CA VAL A 189 16.92 -1.96 -3.79
C VAL A 189 16.02 -1.06 -4.64
N LEU A 190 15.20 -0.23 -3.98
CA LEU A 190 14.38 0.74 -4.69
C LEU A 190 15.25 1.89 -5.22
N PRO A 191 15.04 2.35 -6.47
CA PRO A 191 15.71 3.53 -6.99
C PRO A 191 15.41 4.74 -6.09
N GLN A 192 16.43 5.56 -5.86
CA GLN A 192 16.37 6.68 -4.94
C GLN A 192 15.40 7.74 -5.47
N ASN A 193 14.45 8.18 -4.63
CA ASN A 193 13.46 9.17 -5.02
C ASN A 193 14.14 10.52 -5.29
N ILE A 194 13.82 11.15 -6.42
CA ILE A 194 14.36 12.46 -6.84
C ILE A 194 13.91 13.58 -5.87
N TYR A 195 12.78 13.38 -5.19
CA TYR A 195 12.14 14.35 -4.31
C TYR A 195 12.61 14.35 -2.84
N HIS A 196 13.87 13.98 -2.57
CA HIS A 196 14.41 13.89 -1.21
C HIS A 196 14.80 15.25 -0.58
N ARG A 197 14.51 16.39 -1.24
CA ARG A 197 14.94 17.73 -0.81
C ARG A 197 14.15 18.33 0.36
N GLY A 198 13.23 17.56 0.95
CA GLY A 198 12.36 17.98 2.04
C GLY A 198 11.05 18.61 1.54
N PHE A 199 10.04 18.61 2.42
CA PHE A 199 8.67 19.01 2.09
C PHE A 199 8.59 20.42 1.49
N TRP A 200 9.10 21.41 2.21
CA TRP A 200 8.99 22.81 1.81
C TRP A 200 9.69 23.13 0.50
N ALA A 201 10.84 22.50 0.23
CA ALA A 201 11.57 22.69 -1.02
C ALA A 201 10.76 22.14 -2.21
N ASN A 202 10.22 20.93 -2.09
CA ASN A 202 9.35 20.35 -3.13
C ASN A 202 8.07 21.15 -3.31
N THR A 203 7.44 21.59 -2.22
CA THR A 203 6.19 22.38 -2.29
C THR A 203 6.44 23.71 -3.00
N TRP A 204 7.57 24.37 -2.74
CA TRP A 204 7.92 25.62 -3.40
C TRP A 204 8.23 25.42 -4.89
N GLU A 205 8.83 24.29 -5.25
CA GLU A 205 9.07 23.92 -6.66
C GLU A 205 7.77 23.72 -7.44
N VAL A 206 6.75 23.14 -6.81
CA VAL A 206 5.43 22.96 -7.43
C VAL A 206 4.61 24.25 -7.48
N LEU A 207 4.67 25.07 -6.44
CA LEU A 207 3.90 26.33 -6.37
C LEU A 207 4.47 27.43 -7.27
N LEU A 208 5.79 27.42 -7.52
CA LEU A 208 6.49 28.45 -8.29
C LEU A 208 7.35 27.81 -9.38
N PRO A 209 6.73 27.14 -10.38
CA PRO A 209 7.47 26.47 -11.44
C PRO A 209 8.34 27.45 -12.23
N GLU A 210 7.89 28.70 -12.38
CA GLU A 210 8.58 29.74 -13.15
C GLU A 210 9.97 30.05 -12.60
N VAL A 211 10.13 30.08 -11.28
CA VAL A 211 11.43 30.36 -10.64
C VAL A 211 12.41 29.23 -10.93
N TYR A 212 11.92 27.98 -10.96
CA TYR A 212 12.75 26.83 -11.28
C TYR A 212 13.15 26.79 -12.75
N PHE A 213 12.22 27.09 -13.66
CA PHE A 213 12.54 27.20 -15.08
C PHE A 213 13.53 28.35 -15.36
N GLN A 214 13.40 29.48 -14.67
CA GLN A 214 14.36 30.58 -14.79
C GLN A 214 15.74 30.19 -14.26
N ARG A 215 15.83 29.49 -13.12
CA ARG A 215 17.12 28.98 -12.60
C ARG A 215 17.75 27.95 -13.52
N ALA A 216 16.94 27.03 -14.07
CA ALA A 216 17.40 26.04 -15.04
C ALA A 216 17.91 26.69 -16.33
N ARG A 217 17.16 27.66 -16.89
CA ARG A 217 17.61 28.45 -18.05
C ARG A 217 18.90 29.21 -17.75
N ALA A 218 19.00 29.88 -16.61
CA ALA A 218 20.20 30.61 -16.21
C ALA A 218 21.41 29.69 -15.97
N ALA A 219 21.18 28.45 -15.51
CA ALA A 219 22.24 27.45 -15.37
C ALA A 219 22.74 26.94 -16.73
N VAL A 220 21.84 26.71 -17.71
CA VAL A 220 22.22 26.34 -19.08
C VAL A 220 22.99 27.46 -19.76
N VAL A 221 22.56 28.71 -19.62
CA VAL A 221 23.28 29.87 -20.18
C VAL A 221 24.69 29.99 -19.58
N ARG A 222 24.82 29.81 -18.25
CA ARG A 222 26.14 29.78 -17.60
C ARG A 222 26.99 28.58 -18.02
N GLY A 223 26.41 27.39 -18.12
CA GLY A 223 27.11 26.18 -18.57
C GLY A 223 27.64 26.32 -20.00
N ASN A 224 26.83 26.87 -20.91
CA ASN A 224 27.25 27.16 -22.28
C ASN A 224 28.32 28.26 -22.34
N ALA A 225 28.22 29.30 -21.51
CA ALA A 225 29.23 30.34 -21.42
C ALA A 225 30.59 29.79 -20.91
N VAL A 226 30.57 28.88 -19.95
CA VAL A 226 31.79 28.23 -19.44
C VAL A 226 32.38 27.25 -20.46
N GLY A 227 31.54 26.47 -21.16
CA GLY A 227 31.97 25.59 -22.25
C GLY A 227 32.59 26.36 -23.44
N MET A 228 32.05 27.54 -23.75
CA MET A 228 32.54 28.40 -24.82
C MET A 228 33.80 29.20 -24.40
N ALA A 229 33.92 29.57 -23.13
CA ALA A 229 35.17 30.13 -22.59
C ALA A 229 36.31 29.09 -22.56
N ALA A 230 36.00 27.82 -22.24
CA ALA A 230 36.96 26.73 -22.28
C ALA A 230 37.39 26.35 -23.71
N SER A 231 36.53 26.52 -24.71
CA SER A 231 36.90 26.31 -26.12
C SER A 231 37.73 27.47 -26.69
N LEU A 232 37.57 28.69 -26.19
CA LEU A 232 38.33 29.87 -26.62
C LEU A 232 39.71 29.99 -25.95
N SER A 233 39.92 29.40 -24.76
CA SER A 233 41.24 29.34 -24.12
C SER A 233 42.20 28.29 -24.70
N GLY A 234 41.75 27.50 -25.69
CA GLY A 234 42.53 26.41 -26.30
C GLY A 234 43.33 26.77 -27.55
N SER A 235 43.31 28.02 -28.04
CA SER A 235 43.83 28.37 -29.38
C SER A 235 44.98 29.39 -29.40
N CYS A 236 45.80 29.46 -28.35
CA CYS A 236 47.03 30.28 -28.34
C CYS A 236 48.18 29.49 -27.69
N GLY A 237 48.62 28.41 -28.33
CA GLY A 237 49.79 27.63 -27.94
C GLY A 237 50.76 27.49 -29.10
N SER A 238 51.69 28.43 -29.17
CA SER A 238 52.86 28.48 -30.05
C SER A 238 53.59 27.15 -30.17
N GLY A 239 54.00 26.82 -31.39
CA GLY A 239 54.73 25.61 -31.70
C GLY A 239 56.08 25.50 -30.98
N THR A 240 56.35 24.30 -30.49
CA THR A 240 57.67 23.69 -30.56
C THR A 240 57.49 22.21 -30.86
N CYS A 241 58.10 21.81 -31.96
CA CYS A 241 58.16 20.48 -32.51
C CYS A 241 59.01 19.61 -31.59
N SER A 242 58.46 18.53 -31.04
CA SER A 242 59.25 17.34 -30.68
C SER A 242 58.35 16.12 -30.71
N GLY A 243 58.72 15.18 -31.57
CA GLY A 243 58.04 13.91 -31.79
C GLY A 243 58.00 13.05 -30.54
N GLY A 244 56.90 12.33 -30.41
CA GLY A 244 56.63 11.38 -29.34
C GLY A 244 55.47 10.50 -29.77
N ASP A 245 55.80 9.55 -30.63
CA ASP A 245 55.00 8.41 -31.04
C ASP A 245 54.44 7.67 -29.81
N PHE A 246 53.12 7.62 -29.60
CA PHE A 246 52.50 6.64 -28.70
C PHE A 246 50.99 6.44 -28.97
N GLY A 247 50.70 5.35 -29.69
CA GLY A 247 49.70 4.35 -29.27
C GLY A 247 48.26 4.79 -29.10
N GLY A 248 47.48 4.67 -30.17
CA GLY A 248 46.02 4.80 -30.15
C GLY A 248 45.33 3.78 -29.25
N ARG A 249 44.27 4.26 -28.59
CA ARG A 249 43.17 3.42 -28.09
C ARG A 249 41.85 4.15 -28.35
N GLU A 250 41.27 3.89 -29.53
CA GLU A 250 39.89 4.22 -29.84
C GLU A 250 38.95 3.47 -28.88
N SER A 251 38.24 4.21 -28.05
CA SER A 251 37.09 3.72 -27.30
C SER A 251 35.84 3.82 -28.16
N LYS A 252 35.37 2.68 -28.67
CA LYS A 252 34.10 2.55 -29.38
C LYS A 252 32.92 2.87 -28.43
N PRO A 253 31.90 3.63 -28.87
CA PRO A 253 30.66 3.80 -28.12
C PRO A 253 29.80 2.53 -28.22
N VAL A 254 29.46 1.96 -27.06
CA VAL A 254 28.51 0.84 -26.93
C VAL A 254 27.10 1.35 -27.22
N ARG A 255 26.58 0.98 -28.39
CA ARG A 255 25.23 1.26 -28.87
C ARG A 255 24.29 0.19 -28.29
N GLN A 256 23.66 0.45 -27.14
CA GLN A 256 22.54 -0.37 -26.64
C GLN A 256 21.25 0.08 -27.32
N GLY A 257 20.90 -0.59 -28.42
CA GLY A 257 19.56 -0.60 -28.97
C GLY A 257 18.94 -1.98 -28.75
N SER A 258 18.08 -2.13 -27.75
CA SER A 258 17.20 -3.30 -27.61
C SER A 258 15.83 -2.93 -28.18
N GLU A 259 15.64 -3.30 -29.45
CA GLU A 259 14.39 -3.22 -30.18
C GLU A 259 13.43 -4.30 -29.63
N VAL A 260 12.44 -3.88 -28.85
CA VAL A 260 11.39 -4.76 -28.33
C VAL A 260 10.39 -5.00 -29.47
N LYS A 261 10.49 -6.16 -30.13
CA LYS A 261 9.48 -6.66 -31.06
C LYS A 261 8.16 -6.90 -30.31
N GLY A 262 7.21 -6.00 -30.50
CA GLY A 262 5.83 -6.20 -30.09
C GLY A 262 5.18 -7.31 -30.91
N THR A 263 4.83 -8.41 -30.26
CA THR A 263 3.96 -9.45 -30.82
C THR A 263 2.51 -9.01 -30.72
N THR A 264 1.94 -8.61 -31.84
CA THR A 264 0.50 -8.31 -31.99
C THR A 264 -0.28 -9.63 -31.92
N MET A 265 -1.03 -9.83 -30.82
CA MET A 265 -1.99 -10.93 -30.70
C MET A 265 -3.26 -10.58 -31.48
N GLU A 266 -3.47 -11.30 -32.58
CA GLU A 266 -4.65 -11.25 -33.43
C GLU A 266 -5.85 -11.90 -32.72
N LYS A 267 -6.82 -11.07 -32.31
CA LYS A 267 -8.09 -11.53 -31.72
C LYS A 267 -9.02 -12.08 -32.81
N LYS A 268 -9.10 -13.40 -32.88
CA LYS A 268 -10.08 -14.14 -33.68
C LYS A 268 -11.47 -14.03 -33.03
N LYS A 269 -12.38 -13.27 -33.66
CA LYS A 269 -13.82 -13.24 -33.34
C LYS A 269 -14.45 -14.61 -33.62
N ARG A 270 -15.22 -15.12 -32.68
CA ARG A 270 -16.35 -16.03 -32.91
C ARG A 270 -17.59 -15.37 -32.32
#